data_AF-A0AAX1LAR4-F1
#
_entry.id   AF-A0AAX1LAR4-F1
#
_cell.length_a   1.000
_cell.length_b   1.000
_cell.length_c   1.000
_cell.angle_alpha   90.00
_cell.angle_beta   90.00
_cell.angle_gamma   90.00
#
_symmetry.space_group_name_H-M   'P 1'
#
loop_
_entity.id
_entity.type
_entity.pdbx_description
1 polymer ?
#
loop_
_entity_poly.entity_id
_entity_poly.type
_entity_poly.pdbx_seq_one_letter_code
_entity_poly.pdbx_strand_id
1 'polypeptide(L)'
;MACSNRSTTSTVGRRLALAVLPVFLLAGCADLLGVNDRLAPEDEPYLFDRWDPNFHLAHLCEDVTDERLAELGLSRWEDAHGVIEEDGLNACSLETWEGDLVDLSAAAYKLAMLERKGIPVDYTLLSGDESTLVYQQDETDSFCRVAAETPHGTLEVGFLPSSLKEMPTSEKCAHAEKYFDLLIGEKLDEYRTN
;
A
#
# COMPACT_ATOMS: atom_id res chain seq x y z
N MET A 1 -52.12 -47.53 -29.44
CA MET A 1 -51.24 -47.84 -28.28
C MET A 1 -52.02 -48.61 -27.24
N ALA A 2 -51.36 -49.52 -26.54
CA ALA A 2 -51.90 -50.36 -25.47
C ALA A 2 -50.73 -50.72 -24.51
N CYS A 3 -50.94 -51.22 -23.29
CA CYS A 3 -52.19 -51.64 -22.68
C CYS A 3 -52.29 -51.31 -21.17
N SER A 4 -53.52 -51.26 -20.68
CA SER A 4 -54.02 -51.74 -19.39
C SER A 4 -53.00 -52.24 -18.33
N ASN A 5 -53.14 -51.80 -17.08
CA ASN A 5 -53.73 -52.68 -16.04
C ASN A 5 -54.16 -51.98 -14.73
N ARG A 6 -55.16 -52.60 -14.08
CA ARG A 6 -55.73 -52.25 -12.77
C ARG A 6 -54.80 -52.62 -11.60
N SER A 7 -54.99 -51.92 -10.47
CA SER A 7 -54.98 -52.54 -9.14
C SER A 7 -56.03 -51.88 -8.24
N THR A 8 -56.48 -52.56 -7.19
CA THR A 8 -57.60 -52.14 -6.30
C THR A 8 -57.33 -52.64 -4.88
N THR A 9 -58.11 -52.16 -3.89
CA THR A 9 -58.05 -52.43 -2.44
C THR A 9 -56.97 -51.58 -1.71
N SER A 10 -57.30 -50.71 -0.75
CA SER A 10 -58.05 -50.85 0.51
C SER A 10 -57.27 -51.58 1.61
N THR A 11 -56.91 -50.87 2.68
CA THR A 11 -57.51 -51.04 4.03
C THR A 11 -56.96 -49.99 5.01
N VAL A 12 -57.79 -49.53 5.95
CA VAL A 12 -57.45 -48.57 7.02
C VAL A 12 -56.48 -49.18 8.04
N GLY A 13 -55.41 -48.45 8.40
CA GLY A 13 -54.39 -48.91 9.35
C GLY A 13 -53.81 -47.81 10.22
N ARG A 14 -54.58 -47.30 11.19
CA ARG A 14 -54.14 -46.29 12.17
C ARG A 14 -52.99 -46.84 13.04
N ARG A 15 -51.77 -46.34 12.86
CA ARG A 15 -50.66 -46.46 13.82
C ARG A 15 -49.93 -45.13 13.94
N LEU A 16 -49.87 -44.58 15.15
CA LEU A 16 -48.92 -43.52 15.47
C LEU A 16 -47.51 -44.11 15.42
N ALA A 17 -46.59 -43.41 14.76
CA ALA A 17 -45.15 -43.53 14.96
C ALA A 17 -44.55 -42.13 15.00
N LEU A 18 -43.53 -41.95 15.84
CA LEU A 18 -43.02 -40.65 16.24
C LEU A 18 -42.35 -39.85 15.12
N ALA A 19 -42.46 -38.53 15.29
CA ALA A 19 -41.62 -37.46 14.76
C ALA A 19 -40.25 -37.85 14.16
N VAL A 20 -40.04 -37.42 12.93
CA VAL A 20 -38.84 -36.66 12.54
C VAL A 20 -39.32 -35.49 11.69
N LEU A 21 -39.26 -34.26 12.21
CA LEU A 21 -39.23 -33.10 11.31
C LEU A 21 -37.87 -33.16 10.60
N PRO A 22 -37.81 -33.17 9.26
CA PRO A 22 -36.62 -32.68 8.59
C PRO A 22 -36.63 -31.16 8.74
N VAL A 23 -36.17 -30.67 9.89
CA VAL A 23 -35.49 -29.37 9.93
C VAL A 23 -34.23 -29.58 9.11
N PHE A 24 -34.37 -29.50 7.79
CA PHE A 24 -33.23 -29.32 6.91
C PHE A 24 -32.64 -27.99 7.29
N LEU A 25 -31.59 -28.10 8.07
CA LEU A 25 -30.72 -27.03 8.53
C LEU A 25 -30.40 -26.14 7.33
N LEU A 26 -30.97 -24.92 7.31
CA LEU A 26 -30.41 -23.79 6.57
C LEU A 26 -29.15 -23.27 7.30
N ALA A 27 -28.33 -24.19 7.81
CA ALA A 27 -26.98 -23.96 8.31
C ALA A 27 -26.02 -24.38 7.19
N GLY A 28 -25.86 -23.47 6.23
CA GLY A 28 -25.12 -23.73 4.98
C GLY A 28 -25.19 -22.56 3.99
N CYS A 29 -25.54 -21.36 4.44
CA CYS A 29 -25.55 -20.13 3.65
C CYS A 29 -24.81 -19.02 4.42
N ALA A 30 -23.52 -19.25 4.67
CA ALA A 30 -22.59 -18.26 5.22
C ALA A 30 -21.19 -18.43 4.61
N ASP A 31 -20.66 -19.66 4.61
CA ASP A 31 -19.27 -19.95 4.19
C ASP A 31 -19.03 -20.01 2.67
N LEU A 32 -19.97 -19.54 1.84
CA LEU A 32 -19.87 -19.53 0.37
C LEU A 32 -19.77 -18.11 -0.25
N LEU A 33 -19.58 -17.10 0.59
CA LEU A 33 -19.02 -15.80 0.21
C LEU A 33 -17.78 -15.46 1.07
N GLY A 34 -17.08 -16.51 1.53
CA GLY A 34 -15.84 -16.39 2.30
C GLY A 34 -14.65 -15.99 1.43
N VAL A 35 -14.60 -14.73 1.02
CA VAL A 35 -13.31 -14.07 0.78
C VAL A 35 -12.77 -13.75 2.17
N ASN A 36 -11.64 -14.36 2.55
CA ASN A 36 -10.91 -13.92 3.73
C ASN A 36 -10.13 -12.66 3.36
N ASP A 37 -10.83 -11.54 3.33
CA ASP A 37 -10.34 -10.18 3.09
C ASP A 37 -9.53 -9.67 4.29
N ARG A 38 -8.39 -10.32 4.57
CA ARG A 38 -7.40 -9.90 5.58
C ARG A 38 -6.00 -10.29 5.14
N LEU A 39 -5.03 -9.52 5.61
CA LEU A 39 -3.62 -9.80 5.38
C LEU A 39 -3.22 -11.17 5.95
N ALA A 40 -2.31 -11.88 5.28
CA ALA A 40 -1.79 -13.15 5.76
C ALA A 40 -0.82 -12.92 6.95
N PRO A 41 -0.79 -13.78 7.99
CA PRO A 41 0.09 -13.59 9.15
C PRO A 41 1.59 -13.51 8.82
N GLU A 42 2.02 -14.17 7.73
CA GLU A 42 3.39 -14.07 7.21
C GLU A 42 3.74 -12.71 6.58
N ASP A 43 2.73 -11.95 6.14
CA ASP A 43 2.87 -10.64 5.52
C ASP A 43 2.62 -9.48 6.51
N GLU A 44 1.94 -9.71 7.64
CA GLU A 44 1.72 -8.73 8.72
C GLU A 44 2.98 -7.93 9.14
N PRO A 45 4.21 -8.50 9.20
CA PRO A 45 5.41 -7.74 9.53
C PRO A 45 5.87 -6.78 8.43
N TYR A 46 5.44 -6.99 7.18
CA TYR A 46 6.00 -6.34 5.99
C TYR A 46 5.00 -5.46 5.24
N LEU A 47 3.69 -5.69 5.40
CA LEU A 47 2.62 -5.00 4.70
C LEU A 47 1.61 -4.38 5.68
N PHE A 48 0.91 -3.36 5.22
CA PHE A 48 -0.29 -2.85 5.89
C PHE A 48 -1.52 -3.65 5.43
N ASP A 49 -2.45 -3.93 6.35
CA ASP A 49 -3.71 -4.60 5.99
C ASP A 49 -4.64 -3.59 5.31
N ARG A 50 -4.60 -3.57 3.97
CA ARG A 50 -5.43 -2.68 3.13
C ARG A 50 -6.94 -2.99 3.21
N TRP A 51 -7.33 -4.09 3.86
CA TRP A 51 -8.72 -4.43 4.13
C TRP A 51 -9.17 -3.99 5.54
N ASP A 52 -8.26 -3.47 6.38
CA ASP A 52 -8.63 -2.77 7.61
C ASP A 52 -9.35 -1.47 7.25
N PRO A 53 -10.63 -1.26 7.66
CA PRO A 53 -11.37 -0.04 7.35
C PRO A 53 -10.78 1.23 8.01
N ASN A 54 -9.80 1.10 8.91
CA ASN A 54 -9.07 2.21 9.50
C ASN A 54 -7.76 2.54 8.74
N PHE A 55 -7.32 1.67 7.81
CA PHE A 55 -6.14 1.97 6.99
C PHE A 55 -6.51 2.87 5.81
N HIS A 56 -5.87 4.03 5.76
CA HIS A 56 -5.97 4.98 4.66
C HIS A 56 -4.57 5.36 4.22
N LEU A 57 -4.21 5.07 2.97
CA LEU A 57 -2.91 5.45 2.42
C LEU A 57 -2.80 6.98 2.35
N ALA A 58 -1.62 7.53 2.62
CA ALA A 58 -1.37 8.96 2.42
C ALA A 58 -1.42 9.32 0.92
N HIS A 59 -1.89 10.53 0.62
CA HIS A 59 -2.05 11.04 -0.74
C HIS A 59 -1.03 12.17 -1.00
N LEU A 60 0.26 11.86 -0.83
CA LEU A 60 1.37 12.85 -0.85
C LEU A 60 1.36 13.74 -2.10
N CYS A 61 0.99 13.18 -3.24
CA CYS A 61 0.98 13.89 -4.52
C CYS A 61 -0.11 14.97 -4.58
N GLU A 62 -1.24 14.75 -3.93
CA GLU A 62 -2.35 15.70 -3.77
C GLU A 62 -2.15 16.62 -2.55
N ASP A 63 -1.48 16.10 -1.52
CA ASP A 63 -1.19 16.79 -0.26
C ASP A 63 -0.12 17.89 -0.37
N VAL A 64 0.77 17.80 -1.36
CA VAL A 64 1.73 18.87 -1.72
C VAL A 64 1.14 19.76 -2.81
N THR A 65 0.86 21.02 -2.47
CA THR A 65 0.21 21.99 -3.37
C THR A 65 1.15 22.56 -4.42
N ASP A 66 0.60 22.97 -5.57
CA ASP A 66 1.39 23.57 -6.65
C ASP A 66 1.99 24.92 -6.22
N GLU A 67 1.34 25.66 -5.31
CA GLU A 67 1.94 26.85 -4.68
C GLU A 67 3.20 26.49 -3.87
N ARG A 68 3.18 25.41 -3.08
CA ARG A 68 4.34 24.95 -2.32
C ARG A 68 5.46 24.45 -3.23
N LEU A 69 5.12 23.74 -4.31
CA LEU A 69 6.10 23.35 -5.33
C LEU A 69 6.79 24.58 -5.94
N ALA A 70 6.01 25.60 -6.32
CA ALA A 70 6.52 26.84 -6.88
C ALA A 70 7.41 27.63 -5.88
N GLU A 71 7.05 27.67 -4.60
CA GLU A 71 7.90 28.26 -3.53
C GLU A 71 9.25 27.55 -3.40
N LEU A 72 9.29 26.23 -3.61
CA LEU A 72 10.49 25.41 -3.52
C LEU A 72 11.30 25.35 -4.83
N GLY A 73 10.81 25.95 -5.92
CA GLY A 73 11.45 25.88 -7.24
C GLY A 73 11.33 24.50 -7.90
N LEU A 74 10.24 23.80 -7.60
CA LEU A 74 9.87 22.48 -8.12
C LEU A 74 8.66 22.60 -9.07
N SER A 75 8.56 21.68 -10.01
CA SER A 75 7.37 21.47 -10.85
C SER A 75 7.05 19.97 -10.94
N ARG A 76 5.79 19.61 -11.16
CA ARG A 76 5.41 18.22 -11.45
C ARG A 76 5.98 17.79 -12.80
N TRP A 77 6.49 16.57 -12.90
CA TRP A 77 6.95 16.04 -14.18
C TRP A 77 5.76 15.46 -14.96
N GLU A 78 5.35 16.14 -16.04
CA GLU A 78 4.13 15.80 -16.79
C GLU A 78 4.31 14.71 -17.86
N ASP A 79 5.54 14.31 -18.19
CA ASP A 79 5.81 13.36 -19.28
C ASP A 79 5.82 11.88 -18.82
N ALA A 80 4.88 11.10 -19.39
CA ALA A 80 4.81 9.63 -19.42
C ALA A 80 4.68 8.81 -18.12
N HIS A 81 5.01 9.35 -16.93
CA HIS A 81 4.85 8.68 -15.63
C HIS A 81 3.94 9.45 -14.67
N GLY A 82 2.80 9.93 -15.20
CA GLY A 82 1.71 10.47 -14.39
C GLY A 82 1.23 9.46 -13.35
N VAL A 83 0.74 9.99 -12.21
CA VAL A 83 0.56 9.33 -10.91
C VAL A 83 0.32 7.82 -11.00
N ILE A 84 1.23 7.04 -10.42
CA ILE A 84 1.07 5.58 -10.33
C ILE A 84 0.10 5.28 -9.18
N GLU A 85 -1.20 5.35 -9.48
CA GLU A 85 -2.27 4.83 -8.63
C GLU A 85 -2.46 3.32 -8.91
N GLU A 86 -1.57 2.50 -8.36
CA GLU A 86 -1.81 1.06 -8.18
C GLU A 86 -2.36 0.82 -6.76
N ASP A 87 -3.16 -0.24 -6.54
CA ASP A 87 -3.77 -0.48 -5.23
C ASP A 87 -2.70 -0.54 -4.11
N GLY A 88 -2.64 0.47 -3.24
CA GLY A 88 -1.62 0.58 -2.19
C GLY A 88 -0.34 1.31 -2.58
N LEU A 89 -0.36 2.11 -3.66
CA LEU A 89 0.69 3.06 -4.04
C LEU A 89 0.05 4.39 -4.47
N ASN A 90 0.57 5.50 -3.95
CA ASN A 90 0.35 6.86 -4.45
C ASN A 90 1.74 7.44 -4.73
N ALA A 91 2.07 7.74 -6.00
CA ALA A 91 3.43 8.17 -6.36
C ALA A 91 3.45 9.16 -7.52
N CYS A 92 4.37 10.12 -7.47
CA CYS A 92 4.58 11.14 -8.50
C CYS A 92 6.02 11.65 -8.50
N SER A 93 6.49 12.07 -9.67
CA SER A 93 7.80 12.69 -9.84
C SER A 93 7.70 14.21 -9.98
N LEU A 94 8.68 14.90 -9.39
CA LEU A 94 8.89 16.33 -9.47
C LEU A 94 10.25 16.61 -10.13
N GLU A 95 10.35 17.72 -10.84
CA GLU A 95 11.58 18.20 -11.47
C GLU A 95 12.00 19.54 -10.84
N THR A 96 13.30 19.71 -10.63
CA THR A 96 13.93 20.98 -10.24
C THR A 96 14.29 21.81 -11.46
N TRP A 97 14.51 23.12 -11.30
CA TRP A 97 15.03 23.98 -12.37
C TRP A 97 16.40 23.56 -12.95
N GLU A 98 17.16 22.69 -12.26
CA GLU A 98 18.43 22.11 -12.76
C GLU A 98 18.22 20.82 -13.58
N GLY A 99 17.00 20.30 -13.68
CA GLY A 99 16.70 18.99 -14.27
C GLY A 99 17.02 17.80 -13.36
N ASP A 100 17.32 18.04 -12.08
CA ASP A 100 17.35 16.99 -11.05
C ASP A 100 15.91 16.58 -10.69
N LEU A 101 15.74 15.30 -10.37
CA LEU A 101 14.46 14.64 -10.14
C LEU A 101 14.23 14.30 -8.67
N VAL A 102 12.99 14.45 -8.23
CA VAL A 102 12.53 14.11 -6.87
C VAL A 102 11.29 13.23 -6.99
N ASP A 103 11.38 11.97 -6.59
CA ASP A 103 10.23 11.06 -6.53
C ASP A 103 9.58 11.16 -5.15
N LEU A 104 8.26 11.29 -5.09
CA LEU A 104 7.45 11.16 -3.88
C LEU A 104 6.59 9.90 -3.98
N SER A 105 6.55 9.08 -2.94
CA SER A 105 5.61 7.96 -2.84
C SER A 105 5.10 7.70 -1.43
N ALA A 106 3.85 7.27 -1.34
CA ALA A 106 3.28 6.60 -0.18
C ALA A 106 2.87 5.19 -0.58
N ALA A 107 3.30 4.18 0.19
CA ALA A 107 3.08 2.78 -0.14
C ALA A 107 2.58 1.95 1.05
N ALA A 108 1.71 0.97 0.76
CA ALA A 108 1.11 0.05 1.73
C ALA A 108 2.05 -1.08 2.21
N TYR A 109 3.36 -0.85 2.21
CA TYR A 109 4.35 -1.68 2.87
C TYR A 109 4.96 -0.98 4.09
N LYS A 110 5.59 -1.76 4.96
CA LYS A 110 6.31 -1.34 6.16
C LYS A 110 7.80 -1.22 5.90
N LEU A 111 8.55 -0.50 6.74
CA LEU A 111 10.01 -0.36 6.62
C LEU A 111 10.73 -1.71 6.64
N ALA A 112 10.23 -2.69 7.40
CA ALA A 112 10.76 -4.06 7.40
C ALA A 112 10.72 -4.75 6.02
N MET A 113 9.86 -4.31 5.09
CA MET A 113 9.89 -4.76 3.70
C MET A 113 11.09 -4.17 2.94
N LEU A 114 11.39 -2.89 3.17
CA LEU A 114 12.53 -2.18 2.58
C LEU A 114 13.85 -2.71 3.15
N GLU A 115 13.96 -2.92 4.46
CA GLU A 115 15.14 -3.54 5.10
C GLU A 115 15.46 -4.94 4.52
N ARG A 116 14.42 -5.66 4.06
CA ARG A 116 14.54 -7.01 3.49
C ARG A 116 14.88 -7.02 1.99
N LYS A 117 14.43 -6.02 1.23
CA LYS A 117 14.48 -6.02 -0.24
C LYS A 117 15.40 -4.96 -0.84
N GLY A 118 15.49 -3.80 -0.21
CA GLY A 118 16.38 -2.71 -0.61
C GLY A 118 17.81 -2.93 -0.13
N ILE A 119 18.68 -2.00 -0.51
CA ILE A 119 20.08 -1.93 -0.10
C ILE A 119 20.21 -0.72 0.83
N PRO A 120 20.34 -0.92 2.16
CA PRO A 120 20.57 0.17 3.10
C PRO A 120 21.84 0.94 2.76
N VAL A 121 21.79 2.27 2.83
CA VAL A 121 22.95 3.14 2.60
C VAL A 121 23.60 3.50 3.94
N ASP A 122 24.93 3.50 4.00
CA ASP A 122 25.70 4.03 5.12
C ASP A 122 25.64 5.57 5.12
N TYR A 123 24.49 6.11 5.54
CA TYR A 123 24.20 7.54 5.67
C TYR A 123 23.51 7.80 7.01
N THR A 124 23.98 8.80 7.74
CA THR A 124 23.39 9.23 9.01
C THR A 124 22.46 10.41 8.79
N LEU A 125 21.16 10.21 8.99
CA LEU A 125 20.16 11.29 8.99
C LEU A 125 20.49 12.35 10.05
N LEU A 126 20.30 13.61 9.69
CA LEU A 126 20.40 14.79 10.55
C LEU A 126 19.30 14.82 11.62
N SER A 127 18.12 14.28 11.31
CA SER A 127 16.99 14.19 12.23
C SER A 127 17.22 13.18 13.37
N GLY A 128 18.00 12.12 13.12
CA GLY A 128 18.24 11.03 14.06
C GLY A 128 17.01 10.18 14.40
N ASP A 129 15.97 10.22 13.56
CA ASP A 129 14.71 9.49 13.77
C ASP A 129 14.86 7.99 13.47
N GLU A 130 14.68 7.14 14.48
CA GLU A 130 14.79 5.67 14.38
C GLU A 130 13.67 5.05 13.52
N SER A 131 12.61 5.80 13.19
CA SER A 131 11.51 5.35 12.31
C SER A 131 11.70 5.77 10.84
N THR A 132 12.95 6.05 10.44
CA THR A 132 13.32 6.45 9.09
C THR A 132 14.49 5.59 8.57
N LEU A 133 14.41 5.14 7.31
CA LEU A 133 15.41 4.34 6.61
C LEU A 133 15.97 5.09 5.39
N VAL A 134 17.28 4.98 5.16
CA VAL A 134 17.94 5.48 3.94
C VAL A 134 18.45 4.31 3.11
N TYR A 135 18.01 4.20 1.85
CA TYR A 135 18.23 3.01 1.04
C TYR A 135 18.27 3.30 -0.47
N GLN A 136 18.76 2.33 -1.24
CA GLN A 136 18.58 2.21 -2.68
C GLN A 136 17.70 0.99 -2.96
N GLN A 137 16.91 1.01 -4.04
CA GLN A 137 15.95 -0.06 -4.34
C GLN A 137 16.65 -1.35 -4.79
N ASP A 138 17.70 -1.24 -5.60
CA ASP A 138 18.58 -2.34 -6.02
C ASP A 138 19.95 -1.81 -6.50
N GLU A 139 20.81 -2.69 -7.06
CA GLU A 139 22.16 -2.32 -7.55
C GLU A 139 22.16 -1.42 -8.80
N THR A 140 21.03 -1.30 -9.51
CA THR A 140 20.86 -0.48 -10.72
C THR A 140 20.16 0.85 -10.46
N ASP A 141 19.45 0.94 -9.33
CA ASP A 141 18.79 2.15 -8.86
C ASP A 141 19.79 3.29 -8.65
N SER A 142 19.55 4.39 -9.38
CA SER A 142 20.41 5.57 -9.35
C SER A 142 19.98 6.63 -8.34
N PHE A 143 18.83 6.45 -7.68
CA PHE A 143 18.36 7.31 -6.61
C PHE A 143 19.08 7.02 -5.29
N CYS A 144 18.97 7.95 -4.34
CA CYS A 144 18.91 7.58 -2.92
C CYS A 144 17.51 7.92 -2.41
N ARG A 145 16.91 7.06 -1.58
CA ARG A 145 15.60 7.26 -0.97
C ARG A 145 15.69 7.37 0.55
N VAL A 146 14.86 8.25 1.10
CA VAL A 146 14.56 8.36 2.53
C VAL A 146 13.11 7.94 2.71
N ALA A 147 12.86 6.98 3.60
CA ALA A 147 11.55 6.38 3.85
C ALA A 147 11.21 6.42 5.35
N ALA A 148 9.98 6.74 5.73
CA ALA A 148 9.52 6.67 7.11
C ALA A 148 8.18 5.93 7.24
N GLU A 149 8.02 5.13 8.29
CA GLU A 149 6.76 4.41 8.55
C GLU A 149 5.73 5.32 9.24
N THR A 150 4.49 5.28 8.78
CA THR A 150 3.34 5.93 9.43
C THR A 150 2.12 4.99 9.45
N PRO A 151 1.12 5.23 10.31
CA PRO A 151 -0.22 4.64 10.20
C PRO A 151 -0.82 4.66 8.78
N HIS A 152 -0.46 5.65 7.97
CA HIS A 152 -0.92 5.86 6.59
C HIS A 152 -0.02 5.23 5.51
N GLY A 153 0.85 4.29 5.89
CA GLY A 153 1.81 3.63 5.00
C GLY A 153 3.25 4.12 5.19
N THR A 154 4.18 3.56 4.42
CA THR A 154 5.55 4.10 4.33
C THR A 154 5.55 5.29 3.37
N LEU A 155 6.05 6.43 3.84
CA LEU A 155 6.20 7.67 3.08
C LEU A 155 7.65 7.82 2.63
N GLU A 156 7.88 8.20 1.38
CA GLU A 156 9.20 8.13 0.76
C GLU A 156 9.49 9.35 -0.11
N VAL A 157 10.76 9.78 -0.08
CA VAL A 157 11.32 10.74 -1.04
C VAL A 157 12.60 10.17 -1.65
N GLY A 158 12.64 10.06 -2.97
CA GLY A 158 13.83 9.75 -3.75
C GLY A 158 14.45 10.97 -4.39
N PHE A 159 15.78 11.02 -4.49
CA PHE A 159 16.49 12.02 -5.28
C PHE A 159 17.42 11.37 -6.32
N LEU A 160 17.31 11.83 -7.58
CA LEU A 160 18.19 11.48 -8.70
C LEU A 160 18.68 12.78 -9.36
N PRO A 161 19.99 13.07 -9.35
CA PRO A 161 20.52 14.21 -10.11
C PRO A 161 20.30 14.04 -11.62
N SER A 162 20.23 15.17 -12.33
CA SER A 162 20.23 15.24 -13.79
C SER A 162 21.37 14.39 -14.38
N SER A 163 21.12 13.78 -15.54
CA SER A 163 22.06 12.84 -16.19
C SER A 163 23.43 13.45 -16.59
N LEU A 164 23.57 14.78 -16.47
CA LEU A 164 24.81 15.52 -16.72
C LEU A 164 25.64 15.78 -15.44
N LYS A 165 25.12 15.40 -14.26
CA LYS A 165 25.63 15.76 -12.93
C LYS A 165 26.03 14.50 -12.16
N GLU A 166 27.30 14.11 -12.27
CA GLU A 166 27.85 13.07 -11.39
C GLU A 166 27.81 13.55 -9.93
N MET A 167 27.19 12.75 -9.06
CA MET A 167 27.03 13.07 -7.64
C MET A 167 27.26 11.80 -6.79
N PRO A 168 28.09 11.85 -5.73
CA PRO A 168 28.27 10.75 -4.77
C PRO A 168 26.95 10.37 -4.08
N THR A 169 26.77 9.08 -3.75
CA THR A 169 25.56 8.58 -3.07
C THR A 169 25.23 9.36 -1.79
N SER A 170 26.23 9.72 -0.99
CA SER A 170 26.04 10.51 0.24
C SER A 170 25.44 11.90 -0.02
N GLU A 171 25.80 12.54 -1.13
CA GLU A 171 25.22 13.83 -1.53
C GLU A 171 23.78 13.63 -2.05
N LYS A 172 23.52 12.56 -2.81
CA LYS A 172 22.16 12.20 -3.23
C LYS A 172 21.24 11.98 -2.02
N CYS A 173 21.72 11.29 -0.99
CA CYS A 173 20.94 11.04 0.23
C CYS A 173 20.70 12.32 1.03
N ALA A 174 21.67 13.25 1.11
CA ALA A 174 21.46 14.57 1.71
C ALA A 174 20.43 15.41 0.95
N HIS A 175 20.37 15.30 -0.39
CA HIS A 175 19.32 15.90 -1.19
C HIS A 175 17.96 15.22 -0.97
N ALA A 176 17.90 13.89 -0.88
CA ALA A 176 16.67 13.16 -0.57
C ALA A 176 16.12 13.51 0.83
N GLU A 177 16.98 13.56 1.86
CA GLU A 177 16.63 14.01 3.21
C GLU A 177 16.11 15.46 3.21
N LYS A 178 16.80 16.38 2.53
CA LYS A 178 16.34 17.77 2.39
C LYS A 178 14.93 17.84 1.78
N TYR A 179 14.63 17.06 0.74
CA TYR A 179 13.29 17.08 0.13
C TYR A 179 12.26 16.33 0.97
N PHE A 180 12.65 15.29 1.70
CA PHE A 180 11.81 14.63 2.71
C PHE A 180 11.36 15.64 3.77
N ASP A 181 12.27 16.41 4.36
CA ASP A 181 11.95 17.44 5.35
C ASP A 181 11.03 18.55 4.78
N LEU A 182 11.29 19.00 3.54
CA LEU A 182 10.56 20.11 2.92
C LEU A 182 9.17 19.76 2.40
N LEU A 183 8.93 18.49 2.03
CA LEU A 183 7.71 18.04 1.36
C LEU A 183 6.86 17.12 2.25
N ILE A 184 7.48 16.36 3.15
CA ILE A 184 6.80 15.43 4.07
C ILE A 184 6.94 15.89 5.53
N GLY A 185 8.10 16.43 5.93
CA GLY A 185 8.43 16.74 7.34
C GLY A 185 7.38 17.57 8.08
N GLU A 186 6.83 18.63 7.46
CA GLU A 186 5.77 19.46 8.07
C GLU A 186 4.45 18.68 8.31
N LYS A 187 4.16 17.65 7.50
CA LYS A 187 2.97 16.77 7.63
C LYS A 187 3.25 15.46 8.35
N LEU A 188 4.51 15.10 8.60
CA LEU A 188 4.90 13.81 9.17
C LEU A 188 4.29 13.61 10.57
N ASP A 189 4.21 14.66 11.38
CA ASP A 189 3.53 14.63 12.68
C ASP A 189 2.00 14.46 12.53
N GLU A 190 1.38 15.00 11.47
CA GLU A 190 -0.04 14.81 11.17
C GLU A 190 -0.33 13.34 10.81
N TYR A 191 0.50 12.73 9.95
CA TYR A 191 0.40 11.31 9.59
C TYR A 191 0.77 10.35 10.71
N ARG A 192 1.51 10.79 11.74
CA ARG A 192 1.85 9.99 12.93
C ARG A 192 0.79 10.04 14.03
N THR A 193 -0.10 11.02 14.00
CA THR A 193 -1.05 11.30 15.10
C THR A 193 -2.51 10.95 14.77
N ASN A 194 -2.86 10.89 13.48
CA ASN A 194 -4.21 10.57 12.99
C ASN A 194 -4.30 9.14 12.41
#